data_AF-A0A1L0AVX7-F1
#
_entry.id   AF-A0A1L0AVX7-F1
#
_cell.length_a   1.000
_cell.length_b   1.000
_cell.length_c   1.000
_cell.angle_alpha   90.00
_cell.angle_beta   90.00
_cell.angle_gamma   90.00
#
_symmetry.space_group_name_H-M   'P 1'
#
loop_
_entity.id
_entity.type
_entity.pdbx_description
1 polymer ?
#
loop_
_entity_poly.entity_id
_entity_poly.type
_entity_poly.pdbx_seq_one_letter_code
_entity_poly.pdbx_strand_id
1 'polypeptide(L)'
;MSTEVPAASKYADLPVTVEKNIPVTYDLGLLSVFDSNPINGDNFDSSNSKREQHIKDLTRDNTQLLINQLLQQPIQTTTDSAKSTISLIQLPQPVTELPREKALPKPKAPTKWELFAAKKGIQKKRKEGKLVYDEHKGEWVNKWGYNKKSDVLAEDWLVEIDDKDAKNPDGLIDPRSLKRAERKKLIKKNELQHKRNLQNSK
;
A
#
# COMPACT_ATOMS: atom_id res chain seq x y z
N MET A 1 2.46 53.14 -2.33
CA MET A 1 2.96 51.79 -2.02
C MET A 1 3.81 51.92 -0.77
N SER A 2 3.21 51.68 0.40
CA SER A 2 3.90 51.78 1.68
C SER A 2 4.84 50.60 1.83
N THR A 3 6.15 50.86 1.79
CA THR A 3 7.18 49.90 2.13
C THR A 3 7.26 49.83 3.65
N GLU A 4 6.56 48.87 4.26
CA GLU A 4 6.78 48.53 5.66
C GLU A 4 8.17 47.92 5.79
N VAL A 5 9.06 48.65 6.48
CA VAL A 5 10.38 48.15 6.88
C VAL A 5 10.13 47.10 7.98
N PRO A 6 10.57 45.84 7.82
CA PRO A 6 10.35 44.83 8.85
C PRO A 6 11.06 45.24 10.13
N ALA A 7 10.32 45.28 11.24
CA ALA A 7 10.85 45.59 12.55
C ALA A 7 12.00 44.62 12.89
N ALA A 8 13.17 45.18 13.24
CA ALA A 8 14.32 44.39 13.65
C ALA A 8 13.94 43.51 14.85
N SER A 9 14.05 42.20 14.69
CA SER A 9 13.70 41.27 15.76
C SER A 9 14.73 41.39 16.88
N LYS A 10 14.28 41.37 18.15
CA LYS A 10 15.17 41.41 19.32
C LYS A 10 16.17 40.24 19.40
N TYR A 11 16.07 39.29 18.47
CA TYR A 11 16.85 38.06 18.44
C TYR A 11 17.83 37.99 17.25
N ALA A 12 17.90 39.02 16.42
CA ALA A 12 18.76 39.03 15.24
C ALA A 12 20.25 38.88 15.56
N ASP A 13 20.68 39.36 16.73
CA ASP A 13 22.09 39.38 17.13
C ASP A 13 22.50 38.21 18.04
N LEU A 14 21.58 37.28 18.36
CA LEU A 14 21.94 36.11 19.18
C LEU A 14 22.61 35.01 18.35
N PRO A 15 23.63 34.32 18.91
CA PRO A 15 24.35 33.28 18.21
C PRO A 15 23.46 32.04 17.98
N VAL A 16 23.37 31.61 16.71
CA VAL A 16 22.63 30.42 16.27
C VAL A 16 23.53 29.23 15.91
N THR A 17 24.85 29.47 15.84
CA THR A 17 25.86 28.44 15.57
C THR A 17 26.39 27.87 16.87
N VAL A 18 26.57 26.55 16.91
CA VAL A 18 27.12 25.82 18.04
C VAL A 18 28.32 25.02 17.55
N GLU A 19 29.47 25.24 18.18
CA GLU A 19 30.70 24.50 17.88
C GLU A 19 30.88 23.37 18.90
N LYS A 20 31.24 22.18 18.41
CA LYS A 20 31.57 21.01 19.24
C LYS A 20 32.89 20.40 18.76
N ASN A 21 33.65 19.82 19.69
CA ASN A 21 34.93 19.20 19.39
C ASN A 21 34.79 18.03 18.41
N ILE A 22 33.80 17.17 18.63
CA ILE A 22 33.46 16.06 17.75
C ILE A 22 32.18 16.44 16.99
N PRO A 23 32.18 16.41 15.64
CA PRO A 23 30.97 16.62 14.85
C PRO A 23 29.87 15.63 15.22
N VAL A 24 28.64 16.12 15.34
CA VAL A 24 27.47 15.27 15.60
C VAL A 24 27.02 14.54 14.33
N THR A 25 26.37 13.40 14.50
CA THR A 25 25.76 12.66 13.39
C THR A 25 24.25 12.85 13.39
N TYR A 26 23.64 12.87 12.20
CA TYR A 26 22.23 13.19 12.01
C TYR A 26 21.49 12.03 11.37
N ASP A 27 20.27 11.77 11.83
CA ASP A 27 19.26 11.01 11.08
C ASP A 27 18.01 11.87 10.94
N LEU A 28 17.99 12.68 9.87
CA LEU A 28 16.90 13.61 9.59
C LEU A 28 15.59 12.88 9.24
N GLY A 29 15.65 11.62 8.80
CA GLY A 29 14.46 10.82 8.55
C GLY A 29 13.70 10.48 9.85
N LEU A 30 14.42 10.37 10.97
CA LEU A 30 13.87 10.17 12.31
C LEU A 30 13.92 11.42 13.20
N LEU A 31 14.31 12.57 12.63
CA LEU A 31 14.49 13.84 13.35
C LEU A 31 15.38 13.71 14.59
N SER A 32 16.48 12.95 14.49
CA SER A 32 17.38 12.67 15.59
C SER A 32 18.81 13.17 15.33
N VAL A 33 19.50 13.50 16.43
CA VAL A 33 20.93 13.85 16.47
C VAL A 33 21.61 12.93 17.46
N PHE A 34 22.73 12.35 17.06
CA PHE A 34 23.57 11.55 17.94
C PHE A 34 24.87 12.31 18.22
N ASP A 35 25.03 12.67 19.48
CA ASP A 35 26.17 13.41 20.01
C ASP A 35 27.11 12.45 20.75
N SER A 36 28.34 12.28 20.23
CA SER A 36 29.36 11.41 20.81
C SER A 36 30.41 12.17 21.64
N ASN A 37 30.17 13.45 21.93
CA ASN A 37 31.08 14.23 22.78
C ASN A 37 31.05 13.71 24.24
N PRO A 38 32.20 13.66 24.93
CA PRO A 38 32.28 13.19 26.31
C PRO A 38 31.54 14.14 27.25
N ILE A 39 30.80 13.58 28.21
CA ILE A 39 30.07 14.32 29.25
C ILE A 39 30.75 14.18 30.60
N ASN A 40 30.75 15.24 31.42
CA ASN A 40 31.28 15.19 32.79
C ASN A 40 30.24 14.59 33.74
N GLY A 41 30.50 13.40 34.28
CA GLY A 41 29.58 12.68 35.18
C GLY A 41 29.13 13.50 36.40
N ASP A 42 30.02 14.32 36.98
CA ASP A 42 29.72 15.11 38.17
C ASP A 42 28.63 16.17 37.92
N ASN A 43 28.51 16.64 36.67
CA ASN A 43 27.47 17.60 36.27
C ASN A 43 26.09 16.96 36.17
N PHE A 44 26.03 15.63 36.00
CA PHE A 44 24.79 14.86 35.84
C PHE A 44 24.43 14.03 37.05
N ASP A 45 25.23 14.10 38.12
CA ASP A 45 24.93 13.40 39.36
C ASP A 45 23.64 13.91 40.00
N SER A 46 22.91 12.99 40.62
CA SER A 46 21.64 13.25 41.31
C SER A 46 21.74 14.26 42.45
N SER A 47 22.91 14.41 43.07
CA SER A 47 23.14 15.38 44.15
C SER A 47 23.38 16.82 43.65
N ASN A 48 23.63 17.01 42.35
CA ASN A 48 23.99 18.30 41.79
C ASN A 48 22.76 19.21 41.59
N SER A 49 22.73 20.35 42.26
CA SER A 49 21.63 21.32 42.19
C SER A 49 21.46 21.98 40.81
N LYS A 50 22.51 22.00 39.98
CA LYS A 50 22.51 22.57 38.62
C LYS A 50 22.34 21.53 37.52
N ARG A 51 22.08 20.26 37.86
CA ARG A 51 21.92 19.16 36.91
C ARG A 51 20.98 19.47 35.74
N GLU A 52 19.78 19.98 36.04
CA GLU A 52 18.77 20.29 35.03
C GLU A 52 19.21 21.41 34.07
N GLN A 53 20.00 22.36 34.57
CA GLN A 53 20.58 23.42 33.73
C GLN A 53 21.57 22.81 32.72
N HIS A 54 22.47 21.93 33.18
CA HIS A 54 23.41 21.24 32.30
C HIS A 54 22.72 20.36 31.25
N ILE A 55 21.67 19.62 31.62
CA ILE A 55 20.88 18.81 30.67
C ILE A 55 20.20 19.71 29.63
N LYS A 56 19.58 20.80 30.09
CA LYS A 56 18.89 21.76 29.22
C LYS A 56 19.86 22.42 28.24
N ASP A 57 21.02 22.87 28.72
CA ASP A 57 22.02 23.54 27.88
C ASP A 57 22.59 22.59 26.83
N LEU A 58 22.96 21.36 27.22
CA LEU A 58 23.43 20.33 26.29
C LEU A 58 22.37 19.95 25.24
N THR A 59 21.11 19.82 25.67
CA THR A 59 20.00 19.48 24.76
C THR A 59 19.69 20.64 23.83
N ARG A 60 19.72 21.89 24.31
CA ARG A 60 19.53 23.11 23.51
C ARG A 60 20.56 23.21 22.39
N ASP A 61 21.81 22.89 22.69
CA ASP A 61 22.89 22.88 21.71
C ASP A 61 22.63 21.88 20.59
N ASN A 62 22.21 20.66 20.95
CA ASN A 62 21.91 19.59 20.00
C ASN A 62 20.63 19.88 19.19
N THR A 63 19.59 20.46 19.79
CA THR A 63 18.37 20.84 19.07
C THR A 63 18.62 22.02 18.13
N GLN A 64 19.47 22.99 18.50
CA GLN A 64 19.87 24.06 17.61
C GLN A 64 20.55 23.51 16.35
N LEU A 65 21.48 22.56 16.53
CA LEU A 65 22.15 21.88 15.41
C LEU A 65 21.16 21.09 14.53
N LEU A 66 20.16 20.42 15.12
CA LEU A 66 19.10 19.71 14.38
C LEU A 66 18.27 20.66 13.52
N ILE A 67 17.78 21.76 14.12
CA ILE A 67 16.92 22.74 13.43
C ILE A 67 17.70 23.42 12.30
N ASN A 68 18.98 23.75 12.53
CA ASN A 68 19.83 24.33 11.49
C ASN A 68 19.91 23.40 10.26
N GLN A 69 20.10 22.09 10.45
CA GLN A 69 20.14 21.12 9.36
C GLN A 69 18.76 20.88 8.71
N LEU A 70 17.70 20.90 9.51
CA LEU A 70 16.32 20.70 9.04
C LEU A 70 15.87 21.84 8.11
N LEU A 71 16.16 23.09 8.48
CA LEU A 71 15.79 24.27 7.71
C LEU A 71 16.62 24.44 6.42
N GLN A 72 17.73 23.72 6.29
CA GLN A 72 18.53 23.66 5.07
C GLN A 72 17.97 22.66 4.04
N GLN A 73 17.03 21.79 4.43
CA GLN A 73 16.45 20.79 3.53
C GLN A 73 15.50 21.44 2.49
N PRO A 74 15.28 20.79 1.34
CA PRO A 74 14.39 21.30 0.30
C PRO A 74 12.97 21.51 0.82
N ILE A 75 12.41 22.70 0.58
CA ILE A 75 11.04 23.05 0.96
C ILE A 75 10.14 22.90 -0.28
N GLN A 76 9.15 22.02 -0.18
CA GLN A 76 8.07 21.92 -1.16
C GLN A 76 6.93 22.84 -0.76
N THR A 77 6.59 23.77 -1.65
CA THR A 77 5.42 24.62 -1.52
C THR A 77 4.32 24.10 -2.45
N THR A 78 3.17 23.77 -1.89
CA THR A 78 2.00 23.34 -2.68
C THR A 78 1.03 24.51 -2.81
N THR A 79 0.65 24.86 -4.04
CA THR A 79 -0.37 25.88 -4.33
C THR A 79 -1.74 25.27 -4.67
N ASP A 80 -1.95 23.98 -4.34
CA ASP A 80 -3.04 23.15 -4.86
C ASP A 80 -4.42 23.46 -4.25
N SER A 81 -4.50 24.37 -3.27
CA SER A 81 -5.79 24.82 -2.75
C SER A 81 -5.79 26.31 -2.47
N ALA A 82 -6.81 26.99 -2.99
CA ALA A 82 -7.04 28.43 -2.92
C ALA A 82 -7.11 29.04 -1.49
N LYS A 83 -6.82 28.26 -0.44
CA LYS A 83 -6.92 28.67 0.97
C LYS A 83 -5.78 28.19 1.87
N SER A 84 -4.71 27.59 1.34
CA SER A 84 -3.57 27.21 2.19
C SER A 84 -2.25 27.19 1.43
N THR A 85 -1.42 28.21 1.65
CA THR A 85 0.01 28.17 1.34
C THR A 85 0.71 27.40 2.47
N ILE A 86 0.88 26.09 2.31
CA ILE A 86 1.66 25.26 3.24
C ILE A 86 3.03 25.00 2.63
N SER A 87 4.07 25.23 3.43
CA SER A 87 5.46 24.89 3.10
C SER A 87 5.84 23.65 3.89
N LEU A 88 6.21 22.58 3.19
CA LEU A 88 6.62 21.31 3.79
C LEU A 88 8.09 21.05 3.53
N ILE A 89 8.80 20.58 4.54
CA ILE A 89 10.21 20.20 4.41
C ILE A 89 10.27 18.76 3.89
N GLN A 90 11.02 18.52 2.81
CA GLN A 90 11.24 17.19 2.28
C GLN A 90 12.37 16.51 3.05
N LEU A 91 12.03 15.50 3.86
CA LEU A 91 12.99 14.74 4.64
C LEU A 91 13.64 13.61 3.81
N PRO A 92 14.91 13.28 4.07
CA PRO A 92 15.57 12.10 3.50
C PRO A 92 15.02 10.81 4.11
N GLN A 93 15.40 9.66 3.53
CA GLN A 93 15.06 8.37 4.12
C GLN A 93 15.82 8.15 5.44
N PRO A 94 15.20 7.51 6.45
CA PRO A 94 15.86 7.12 7.69
C PRO A 94 17.13 6.29 7.44
N VAL A 95 18.20 6.62 8.14
CA VAL A 95 19.47 5.86 8.08
C VAL A 95 19.51 4.76 9.14
N THR A 96 18.84 4.98 10.28
CA THR A 96 18.81 4.01 11.37
C THR A 96 17.99 2.78 10.97
N GLU A 97 18.65 1.63 10.88
CA GLU A 97 17.99 0.36 10.61
C GLU A 97 17.16 -0.11 11.80
N LEU A 98 15.83 -0.02 11.69
CA LEU A 98 14.90 -0.51 12.70
C LEU A 98 14.35 -1.89 12.33
N PRO A 99 14.21 -2.81 13.30
CA PRO A 99 13.62 -4.11 13.03
C PRO A 99 12.16 -3.98 12.60
N ARG A 100 11.77 -4.75 11.59
CA ARG A 100 10.37 -4.80 11.14
C ARG A 100 9.50 -5.49 12.18
N GLU A 101 8.28 -4.99 12.36
CA GLU A 101 7.24 -5.66 13.16
C GLU A 101 6.88 -7.04 12.59
N LYS A 102 6.82 -7.14 11.26
CA LYS A 102 6.39 -8.36 10.54
C LYS A 102 7.43 -8.78 9.51
N ALA A 103 7.58 -10.10 9.40
CA ALA A 103 8.35 -10.71 8.33
C ALA A 103 7.88 -10.24 6.96
N LEU A 104 8.78 -10.27 5.98
CA LEU A 104 8.43 -9.97 4.61
C LEU A 104 7.34 -10.93 4.12
N PRO A 105 6.35 -10.46 3.34
CA PRO A 105 5.33 -11.33 2.80
C PRO A 105 5.98 -12.42 1.96
N LYS A 106 5.76 -13.69 2.33
CA LYS A 106 6.31 -14.83 1.60
C LYS A 106 5.81 -14.79 0.14
N PRO A 107 6.66 -15.09 -0.86
CA PRO A 107 6.21 -15.19 -2.24
C PRO A 107 5.11 -16.24 -2.33
N LYS A 108 4.06 -15.95 -3.12
CA LYS A 108 2.94 -16.87 -3.29
C LYS A 108 3.44 -18.15 -3.98
N ALA A 109 3.19 -19.30 -3.37
CA ALA A 109 3.53 -20.57 -4.00
C ALA A 109 2.73 -20.72 -5.32
N PRO A 110 3.36 -21.21 -6.40
CA PRO A 110 2.67 -21.40 -7.67
C PRO A 110 1.58 -22.46 -7.51
N THR A 111 0.39 -22.15 -8.02
CA THR A 111 -0.72 -23.09 -8.07
C THR A 111 -0.44 -24.21 -9.08
N LYS A 112 -1.13 -25.36 -8.95
CA LYS A 112 -1.00 -26.47 -9.92
C LYS A 112 -1.28 -26.02 -11.36
N TRP A 113 -2.20 -25.09 -11.56
CA TRP A 113 -2.49 -24.54 -12.87
C TRP A 113 -1.34 -23.68 -13.41
N GLU A 114 -0.70 -22.86 -12.57
CA GLU A 114 0.47 -22.06 -12.98
C GLU A 114 1.66 -22.96 -13.32
N LEU A 115 1.89 -24.03 -12.56
CA LEU A 115 2.91 -25.03 -12.89
C LEU A 115 2.62 -25.72 -14.23
N PHE A 116 1.36 -26.07 -14.49
CA PHE A 116 0.95 -26.66 -15.76
C PHE A 116 1.08 -25.67 -16.93
N ALA A 117 0.61 -24.43 -16.74
CA ALA A 117 0.67 -23.38 -17.74
C ALA A 117 2.12 -23.03 -18.10
N ALA A 118 3.01 -22.95 -17.12
CA ALA A 118 4.44 -22.74 -17.34
C ALA A 118 5.06 -23.90 -18.14
N LYS A 119 4.78 -25.16 -17.77
CA LYS A 119 5.28 -26.35 -18.49
C LYS A 119 4.78 -26.43 -19.94
N LYS A 120 3.57 -25.95 -20.21
CA LYS A 120 2.95 -25.96 -21.54
C LYS A 120 3.16 -24.67 -22.33
N GLY A 121 3.82 -23.66 -21.74
CA GLY A 121 4.00 -22.34 -22.38
C GLY A 121 2.68 -21.58 -22.58
N ILE A 122 1.63 -21.88 -21.82
CA ILE A 122 0.33 -21.22 -21.92
C ILE A 122 0.45 -19.80 -21.37
N GLN A 123 0.38 -18.82 -22.27
CA GLN A 123 0.39 -17.41 -21.90
C GLN A 123 -0.93 -16.98 -21.27
N LYS A 124 -0.85 -16.03 -20.33
CA LYS A 124 -2.06 -15.43 -19.73
C LYS A 124 -2.82 -14.69 -20.84
N LYS A 125 -4.11 -14.98 -20.96
CA LYS A 125 -5.00 -14.24 -21.85
C LYS A 125 -5.04 -12.77 -21.42
N ARG A 126 -5.14 -11.85 -22.39
CA ARG A 126 -5.38 -10.43 -22.10
C ARG A 126 -6.68 -10.31 -21.31
N LYS A 127 -6.71 -9.36 -20.38
CA LYS A 127 -7.93 -9.03 -19.63
C LYS A 127 -8.87 -8.28 -20.55
N GLU A 128 -9.61 -9.02 -21.36
CA GLU A 128 -10.74 -8.47 -22.11
C GLU A 128 -11.79 -7.94 -21.13
N GLY A 129 -12.47 -6.87 -21.53
CA GLY A 129 -13.49 -6.22 -20.73
C GLY A 129 -14.67 -7.14 -20.41
N LYS A 130 -15.59 -6.61 -19.61
CA LYS A 130 -16.77 -7.34 -19.16
C LYS A 130 -17.80 -7.53 -20.28
N LEU A 131 -17.79 -6.70 -21.32
CA LEU A 131 -18.82 -6.64 -22.35
C LEU A 131 -18.54 -7.62 -23.50
N VAL A 132 -19.59 -8.26 -24.00
CA VAL A 132 -19.60 -9.14 -25.17
C VAL A 132 -20.80 -8.76 -26.02
N TYR A 133 -20.61 -8.67 -27.33
CA TYR A 133 -21.70 -8.36 -28.25
C TYR A 133 -22.67 -9.53 -28.37
N ASP A 134 -23.96 -9.27 -28.26
CA ASP A 134 -25.03 -10.26 -28.43
C ASP A 134 -25.72 -10.06 -29.78
N GLU A 135 -25.42 -10.93 -30.75
CA GLU A 135 -25.88 -10.81 -32.13
C GLU A 135 -27.41 -10.85 -32.27
N HIS A 136 -28.11 -11.52 -31.35
CA HIS A 136 -29.58 -11.61 -31.38
C HIS A 136 -30.28 -10.33 -30.94
N LYS A 137 -29.68 -9.58 -30.00
CA LYS A 137 -30.24 -8.33 -29.46
C LYS A 137 -29.62 -7.10 -30.10
N GLY A 138 -28.49 -7.24 -30.80
CA GLY A 138 -27.73 -6.13 -31.38
C GLY A 138 -27.03 -5.25 -30.35
N GLU A 139 -26.95 -5.68 -29.08
CA GLU A 139 -26.48 -4.89 -27.94
C GLU A 139 -25.22 -5.49 -27.29
N TRP A 140 -24.43 -4.65 -26.62
CA TRP A 140 -23.32 -5.10 -25.78
C TRP A 140 -23.84 -5.55 -24.41
N VAL A 141 -23.72 -6.83 -24.13
CA VAL A 141 -24.22 -7.45 -22.90
C VAL A 141 -23.05 -7.92 -22.03
N ASN A 142 -23.22 -7.95 -20.72
CA ASN A 142 -22.16 -8.39 -19.82
C ASN A 142 -21.87 -9.89 -19.97
N LYS A 143 -20.61 -10.31 -19.90
CA LYS A 143 -20.22 -11.74 -19.88
C LYS A 143 -20.63 -12.44 -18.57
N TRP A 144 -20.69 -11.69 -17.48
CA TRP A 144 -21.07 -12.16 -16.14
C TRP A 144 -21.62 -11.00 -15.30
N GLY A 145 -22.44 -11.27 -14.28
CA GLY A 145 -23.08 -10.24 -13.44
C GLY A 145 -24.52 -9.88 -13.84
N TYR A 146 -24.95 -8.66 -13.52
CA TYR A 146 -26.28 -8.12 -13.88
C TYR A 146 -26.42 -7.97 -15.39
N ASN A 147 -27.59 -8.33 -15.92
CA ASN A 147 -27.89 -8.40 -17.36
C ASN A 147 -26.74 -9.06 -18.13
N LYS A 148 -26.31 -10.24 -17.68
CA LYS A 148 -25.32 -11.05 -18.40
C LYS A 148 -25.94 -11.65 -19.65
N LYS A 149 -25.11 -12.00 -20.65
CA LYS A 149 -25.55 -12.73 -21.85
C LYS A 149 -26.41 -13.90 -21.40
N SER A 150 -27.65 -13.92 -21.91
CA SER A 150 -28.62 -14.94 -21.53
C SER A 150 -28.05 -16.29 -21.93
N ASP A 151 -28.11 -17.23 -21.00
CA ASP A 151 -27.79 -18.60 -21.34
C ASP A 151 -29.02 -19.09 -22.09
N VAL A 152 -28.92 -19.28 -23.42
CA VAL A 152 -30.03 -19.59 -24.34
C VAL A 152 -31.03 -20.58 -23.71
N LEU A 153 -30.51 -21.70 -23.17
CA LEU A 153 -31.29 -22.72 -22.47
C LEU A 153 -32.07 -22.27 -21.20
N ALA A 154 -31.66 -21.20 -20.53
CA ALA A 154 -32.23 -20.78 -19.24
C ALA A 154 -33.34 -19.72 -19.36
N GLU A 155 -33.33 -18.90 -20.41
CA GLU A 155 -34.26 -17.78 -20.61
C GLU A 155 -35.18 -17.96 -21.83
N ASP A 156 -34.87 -18.88 -22.74
CA ASP A 156 -35.74 -19.14 -23.89
C ASP A 156 -37.09 -19.70 -23.46
N TRP A 157 -38.14 -19.30 -24.19
CA TRP A 157 -39.52 -19.71 -23.95
C TRP A 157 -39.78 -21.18 -24.29
N LEU A 158 -38.96 -21.77 -25.18
CA LEU A 158 -38.99 -23.18 -25.57
C LEU A 158 -37.58 -23.76 -25.47
N VAL A 159 -37.46 -24.97 -24.91
CA VAL A 159 -36.21 -25.73 -24.89
C VAL A 159 -36.50 -27.07 -25.53
N GLU A 160 -35.87 -27.31 -26.68
CA GLU A 160 -35.96 -28.61 -27.37
C GLU A 160 -35.23 -29.68 -26.55
N ILE A 161 -35.88 -30.82 -26.37
CA ILE A 161 -35.30 -32.00 -25.72
C ILE A 161 -34.82 -32.90 -26.86
N ASP A 162 -33.53 -33.22 -26.87
CA ASP A 162 -32.98 -34.22 -27.80
C ASP A 162 -33.28 -35.62 -27.26
N ASP A 163 -34.00 -36.43 -28.02
CA ASP A 163 -34.33 -37.82 -27.65
C ASP A 163 -33.06 -38.70 -27.52
N LYS A 164 -31.90 -38.22 -28.00
CA LYS A 164 -30.60 -38.89 -27.88
C LYS A 164 -29.79 -38.46 -26.65
N ASP A 165 -30.31 -37.55 -25.82
CA ASP A 165 -29.57 -37.08 -24.65
C ASP A 165 -29.48 -38.16 -23.56
N ALA A 166 -28.30 -38.78 -23.42
CA ALA A 166 -28.03 -39.84 -22.44
C ALA A 166 -28.26 -39.43 -20.96
N LYS A 167 -28.39 -38.13 -20.67
CA LYS A 167 -28.64 -37.58 -19.33
C LYS A 167 -30.12 -37.46 -18.99
N ASN A 168 -31.01 -37.57 -19.98
CA ASN A 168 -32.46 -37.51 -19.82
C ASN A 168 -33.17 -38.45 -20.81
N PRO A 169 -32.92 -39.77 -20.74
CA PRO A 169 -33.40 -40.74 -21.73
C PRO A 169 -34.94 -40.84 -21.79
N ASP A 170 -35.64 -40.54 -20.69
CA ASP A 170 -37.11 -40.59 -20.61
C ASP A 170 -37.76 -39.20 -20.79
N GLY A 171 -36.97 -38.15 -21.04
CA GLY A 171 -37.46 -36.76 -21.17
C GLY A 171 -38.08 -36.16 -19.88
N LEU A 172 -38.13 -36.91 -18.78
CA LEU A 172 -38.92 -36.60 -17.58
C LEU A 172 -38.28 -35.51 -16.69
N ILE A 173 -36.99 -35.22 -16.86
CA ILE A 173 -36.23 -34.28 -16.04
C ILE A 173 -36.09 -32.93 -16.77
N ASP A 174 -36.38 -31.82 -16.10
CA ASP A 174 -36.21 -30.48 -16.66
C ASP A 174 -34.74 -30.20 -17.07
N PRO A 175 -34.45 -29.95 -18.36
CA PRO A 175 -33.10 -29.70 -18.85
C PRO A 175 -32.45 -28.46 -18.22
N ARG A 176 -33.25 -27.45 -17.81
CA ARG A 176 -32.74 -26.25 -17.12
C ARG A 176 -32.19 -26.60 -15.75
N SER A 177 -32.85 -27.50 -15.04
CA SER A 177 -32.44 -27.97 -13.73
C SER A 177 -31.15 -28.80 -13.79
N LEU A 178 -30.99 -29.65 -14.83
CA LEU A 178 -29.73 -30.36 -15.09
C LEU A 178 -28.57 -29.40 -15.32
N LYS A 179 -28.74 -28.38 -16.19
CA LYS A 179 -27.70 -27.38 -16.46
C LYS A 179 -27.31 -26.57 -15.23
N ARG A 180 -28.28 -26.18 -14.39
CA ARG A 180 -28.01 -25.52 -13.10
C ARG A 180 -27.21 -26.44 -12.16
N ALA A 181 -27.53 -27.73 -12.11
CA ALA A 181 -26.81 -28.70 -11.30
C ALA A 181 -25.36 -28.87 -11.77
N GLU A 182 -25.12 -28.96 -13.08
CA GLU A 182 -23.77 -29.03 -13.66
C GLU A 182 -22.94 -27.79 -13.34
N ARG A 183 -23.52 -26.59 -13.50
CA ARG A 183 -22.85 -25.34 -13.12
C ARG A 183 -22.46 -25.33 -11.64
N LYS A 184 -23.37 -25.75 -10.74
CA LYS A 184 -23.08 -25.88 -9.30
C LYS A 184 -21.96 -26.89 -9.03
N LYS A 185 -21.93 -28.03 -9.75
CA LYS A 185 -20.85 -29.03 -9.64
C LYS A 185 -19.49 -28.43 -10.02
N LEU A 186 -19.42 -27.64 -11.10
CA LEU A 186 -18.19 -26.96 -11.53
C LEU A 186 -17.71 -25.91 -10.52
N ILE A 187 -18.62 -25.12 -9.96
CA ILE A 187 -18.30 -24.14 -8.92
C ILE A 187 -17.72 -24.84 -7.69
N LYS A 188 -18.40 -25.88 -7.19
CA LYS A 188 -17.91 -26.69 -6.05
C LYS A 188 -16.54 -27.32 -6.34
N LYS A 189 -16.31 -27.79 -7.57
CA LYS A 189 -15.01 -28.33 -7.98
C LYS A 189 -13.89 -27.28 -7.94
N ASN A 190 -14.17 -26.05 -8.40
CA ASN A 190 -13.20 -24.94 -8.34
C ASN A 190 -12.88 -24.56 -6.89
N GLU A 191 -13.90 -24.40 -6.04
CA GLU A 191 -13.69 -24.11 -4.60
C GLU A 191 -12.85 -25.18 -3.91
N LEU A 192 -13.09 -26.45 -4.22
CA LEU A 192 -12.32 -27.58 -3.68
C LEU A 192 -10.87 -27.55 -4.18
N GLN A 193 -10.63 -27.27 -5.46
CA GLN A 193 -9.28 -27.09 -6.01
C GLN A 193 -8.55 -25.90 -5.36
N HIS A 194 -9.25 -24.78 -5.13
CA HIS A 194 -8.71 -23.63 -4.43
C HIS A 194 -8.28 -23.98 -3.00
N LYS A 195 -9.15 -24.66 -2.23
CA LYS A 195 -8.82 -25.14 -0.88
C LYS A 195 -7.60 -26.07 -0.87
N ARG A 196 -7.50 -27.00 -1.82
CA ARG A 196 -6.34 -27.90 -1.97
C ARG A 196 -5.06 -27.13 -2.29
N ASN A 197 -5.12 -26.13 -3.16
CA ASN A 197 -3.96 -25.29 -3.47
C ASN A 197 -3.50 -24.47 -2.26
N LEU A 198 -4.44 -23.93 -1.48
CA LEU A 198 -4.11 -23.20 -0.23
C LEU A 198 -3.48 -24.11 0.83
N GLN A 199 -3.98 -25.34 0.99
CA GLN A 199 -3.40 -26.32 1.91
C GLN A 199 -1.96 -26.69 1.51
N ASN A 200 -1.71 -26.88 0.22
CA ASN A 200 -0.38 -27.19 -0.30
C ASN A 200 0.59 -25.99 -0.31
N SER A 201 0.08 -24.76 -0.08
CA SER A 201 0.86 -23.52 -0.08
C SER A 201 1.27 -23.07 1.32
N LYS A 202 0.74 -23.70 2.37
CA LYS A 202 1.18 -23.46 3.76
C LYS A 202 2.51 -24.14 4.01
#